data_AF-A0A0F8JEM4-F1
#
_entry.id   AF-A0A0F8JEM4-F1
#
_cell.length_a   1.000
_cell.length_b   1.000
_cell.length_c   1.000
_cell.angle_alpha   90.00
_cell.angle_beta   90.00
_cell.angle_gamma   90.00
#
_symmetry.space_group_name_H-M   'P 1'
#
loop_
_entity.id
_entity.type
_entity.pdbx_description
1 polymer ?
#
loop_
_entity_poly.entity_id
_entity_poly.type
_entity_poly.pdbx_seq_one_letter_code
_entity_poly.pdbx_strand_id
1 'polypeptide(L)'
;MEDGGHIKGFKISDRNVLEEISKKIESFGILLAGDGNHSLAAAKSFWETIKKTVPDNHPARYALVELVNIHDPGLTFEPIHRLVRGINPEKLLERFDAKIVESSLFNSGTECENKPEAGHSIEFITKNRRGFLIFDKPKHDLEVETLDEIIDDYAVEYEHDPEVVEKLGKEPESIGFFLPPLKRNEFFALIKKKGILPRKSFSLGKENEKRYYIEARRIMQ
;
A
#
# COMPACT_ATOMS: atom_id res chain seq x y z
N MET A 1 22.86 9.35 8.40
CA MET A 1 22.13 8.76 9.54
C MET A 1 23.06 8.83 10.73
N GLU A 2 23.07 9.99 11.39
CA GLU A 2 23.72 10.12 12.70
C GLU A 2 22.81 9.38 13.70
N ASP A 3 23.38 8.52 14.55
CA ASP A 3 22.70 7.65 15.54
C ASP A 3 22.10 6.30 15.05
N GLY A 4 22.51 5.76 13.90
CA GLY A 4 22.20 4.38 13.52
C GLY A 4 23.04 3.33 14.28
N GLY A 5 22.39 2.27 14.78
CA GLY A 5 23.07 1.14 15.43
C GLY A 5 23.66 0.12 14.44
N HIS A 6 24.35 -0.90 14.96
CA HIS A 6 24.85 -2.03 14.17
C HIS A 6 24.02 -3.28 14.48
N ILE A 7 23.62 -4.02 13.44
CA ILE A 7 22.94 -5.30 13.58
C ILE A 7 23.92 -6.41 13.24
N LYS A 8 23.95 -7.43 14.10
CA LYS A 8 24.66 -8.68 13.86
C LYS A 8 23.64 -9.81 13.82
N GLY A 9 23.78 -10.68 12.82
CA GLY A 9 22.99 -11.91 12.71
C GLY A 9 23.90 -13.13 12.82
N PHE A 10 23.29 -14.29 13.06
CA PHE A 10 23.97 -15.58 13.02
C PHE A 10 23.43 -16.39 11.86
N LYS A 11 24.33 -17.00 11.09
CA LYS A 11 23.93 -18.00 10.10
C LYS A 11 23.55 -19.29 10.82
N ILE A 12 22.28 -19.68 10.73
CA ILE A 12 21.85 -21.01 11.16
C ILE A 12 22.47 -22.02 10.19
N SER A 13 23.40 -22.84 10.71
CA SER A 13 24.09 -23.88 9.93
C SER A 13 23.66 -25.30 10.33
N ASP A 14 22.87 -25.42 11.39
CA ASP A 14 22.30 -26.70 11.83
C ASP A 14 21.23 -27.16 10.84
N ARG A 15 21.44 -28.34 10.26
CA ARG A 15 20.55 -28.90 9.23
C ARG A 15 19.19 -29.28 9.77
N ASN A 16 19.11 -29.80 10.99
CA ASN A 16 17.83 -30.19 11.61
C ASN A 16 16.97 -28.94 11.85
N VAL A 17 17.59 -27.86 12.34
CA VAL A 17 16.90 -26.58 12.53
C VAL A 17 16.40 -26.01 11.20
N LEU A 18 17.24 -26.04 10.15
CA LEU A 18 16.84 -25.58 8.81
C LEU A 18 15.68 -26.40 8.24
N GLU A 19 15.71 -27.72 8.41
CA GLU A 19 14.62 -28.60 7.97
C GLU A 19 13.32 -28.33 8.75
N GLU A 20 13.40 -28.07 10.06
CA GLU A 20 12.24 -27.72 10.87
C GLU A 20 11.63 -26.38 10.45
N ILE A 21 12.46 -25.34 10.26
CA ILE A 21 12.03 -24.03 9.78
C ILE A 21 11.37 -24.16 8.39
N SER A 22 12.00 -24.93 7.48
CA SER A 22 11.48 -25.12 6.11
C SER A 22 10.10 -25.78 6.14
N LYS A 23 9.92 -26.86 6.91
CA LYS A 23 8.62 -27.52 7.06
C LYS A 23 7.54 -26.59 7.62
N LYS A 24 7.90 -25.71 8.56
CA LYS A 24 6.97 -24.72 9.12
C LYS A 24 6.58 -23.68 8.08
N ILE A 25 7.54 -23.18 7.30
CA ILE A 25 7.28 -22.21 6.23
C ILE A 25 6.37 -22.82 5.15
N GLU A 26 6.66 -24.04 4.71
CA GLU A 26 5.83 -24.78 3.74
C GLU A 26 4.40 -25.01 4.26
N SER A 27 4.21 -25.11 5.57
CA SER A 27 2.88 -25.29 6.19
C SER A 27 2.00 -24.04 6.18
N PHE A 28 2.58 -22.84 6.01
CA PHE A 28 1.81 -21.58 5.95
C PHE A 28 1.03 -21.40 4.64
N GLY A 29 1.31 -22.21 3.61
CA GLY A 29 0.62 -22.14 2.32
C GLY A 29 1.14 -21.01 1.45
N ILE A 30 0.32 -19.97 1.21
CA ILE A 30 0.63 -18.91 0.24
C ILE A 30 1.56 -17.88 0.88
N LEU A 31 2.75 -17.72 0.32
CA LEU A 31 3.62 -16.58 0.58
C LEU A 31 3.31 -15.45 -0.39
N LEU A 32 3.22 -14.22 0.14
CA LEU A 32 2.94 -13.02 -0.63
C LEU A 32 4.17 -12.12 -0.63
N ALA A 33 4.53 -11.60 -1.81
CA ALA A 33 5.51 -10.54 -1.91
C ALA A 33 4.85 -9.21 -1.49
N GLY A 34 5.07 -8.81 -0.24
CA GLY A 34 4.51 -7.59 0.33
C GLY A 34 5.22 -6.31 -0.12
N ASP A 35 6.54 -6.36 -0.26
CA ASP A 35 7.38 -5.29 -0.80
C ASP A 35 8.50 -5.88 -1.68
N GLY A 36 9.13 -5.05 -2.52
CA GLY A 36 10.21 -5.48 -3.40
C GLY A 36 9.75 -6.15 -4.69
N ASN A 37 8.48 -5.97 -5.09
CA ASN A 37 7.92 -6.58 -6.31
C ASN A 37 8.75 -6.29 -7.57
N HIS A 38 9.23 -5.06 -7.75
CA HIS A 38 10.10 -4.68 -8.88
C HIS A 38 11.47 -5.37 -8.81
N SER A 39 12.07 -5.41 -7.62
CA SER A 39 13.37 -6.07 -7.38
C SER A 39 13.27 -7.58 -7.64
N LEU A 40 12.20 -8.22 -7.16
CA LEU A 40 11.94 -9.65 -7.39
C LEU A 40 11.69 -9.95 -8.87
N ALA A 41 10.94 -9.09 -9.57
CA ALA A 41 10.72 -9.22 -11.01
C ALA A 41 12.02 -9.07 -11.81
N ALA A 42 12.88 -8.10 -11.45
CA ALA A 42 14.19 -7.91 -12.06
C ALA A 42 15.12 -9.11 -11.82
N ALA A 43 15.18 -9.61 -10.59
CA ALA A 43 15.97 -10.80 -10.25
C ALA A 43 15.51 -12.03 -11.04
N LYS A 44 14.19 -12.23 -11.17
CA LYS A 44 13.63 -13.29 -12.01
C LYS A 44 14.03 -13.12 -13.49
N SER A 45 13.91 -11.92 -14.04
CA SER A 45 14.30 -11.65 -15.44
C SER A 45 15.78 -11.95 -15.69
N PHE A 46 16.64 -11.61 -14.73
CA PHE A 46 18.06 -11.94 -14.79
C PHE A 46 18.29 -13.46 -14.77
N TRP A 47 17.65 -14.18 -13.85
CA TRP A 47 17.72 -15.64 -13.78
C TRP A 47 17.29 -16.29 -15.11
N GLU A 48 16.18 -15.85 -15.68
CA GLU A 48 15.67 -16.35 -16.97
C GLU A 48 16.69 -16.20 -18.11
N THR A 49 17.54 -15.18 -18.05
CA THR A 49 18.60 -14.92 -19.04
C THR A 49 19.76 -15.92 -18.91
N ILE A 50 20.16 -16.26 -17.67
CA ILE A 50 21.36 -17.06 -17.42
C ILE A 50 21.09 -18.54 -17.15
N LYS A 51 19.85 -18.95 -16.83
CA LYS A 51 19.56 -20.31 -16.34
C LYS A 51 19.95 -21.46 -17.26
N LYS A 52 20.14 -21.20 -18.57
CA LYS A 52 20.60 -22.20 -19.55
C LYS A 52 22.13 -22.33 -19.61
N THR A 53 22.87 -21.39 -19.04
CA THR A 53 24.34 -21.31 -19.10
C THR A 53 25.01 -21.57 -17.76
N VAL A 54 24.23 -21.69 -16.69
CA VAL A 54 24.72 -21.96 -15.33
C VAL A 54 24.04 -23.19 -14.74
N PRO A 55 24.65 -23.86 -13.73
CA PRO A 55 24.01 -24.96 -13.04
C PRO A 55 22.70 -24.55 -12.35
N ASP A 56 21.80 -25.52 -12.21
CA ASP A 56 20.49 -25.35 -11.59
C ASP A 56 20.53 -24.85 -10.14
N ASN A 57 21.63 -25.05 -9.42
CA ASN A 57 21.81 -24.61 -8.04
C ASN A 57 22.54 -23.26 -7.93
N HIS A 58 22.71 -22.53 -9.04
CA HIS A 58 23.37 -21.23 -9.05
C HIS A 58 22.65 -20.24 -8.12
N PRO A 59 23.35 -19.41 -7.31
CA PRO A 59 22.74 -18.51 -6.33
C PRO A 59 21.66 -17.59 -6.89
N ALA A 60 21.81 -17.14 -8.14
CA ALA A 60 20.83 -16.29 -8.83
C ALA A 60 19.45 -16.94 -9.06
N ARG A 61 19.31 -18.26 -8.87
CA ARG A 61 17.99 -18.94 -8.85
C ARG A 61 17.15 -18.54 -7.64
N TYR A 62 17.79 -18.09 -6.58
CA TYR A 62 17.15 -17.77 -5.31
C TYR A 62 17.09 -16.26 -5.13
N ALA A 63 16.01 -15.78 -4.51
CA ALA A 63 15.91 -14.41 -4.04
C ALA A 63 16.05 -14.41 -2.51
N LEU A 64 16.83 -13.48 -1.98
CA LEU A 64 16.84 -13.21 -0.55
C LEU A 64 15.51 -12.53 -0.19
N VAL A 65 14.83 -13.07 0.81
CA VAL A 65 13.55 -12.54 1.30
C VAL A 65 13.60 -12.37 2.81
N GLU A 66 12.84 -11.41 3.29
CA GLU A 66 12.48 -11.29 4.69
C GLU A 66 11.07 -11.84 4.89
N LEU A 67 10.91 -12.82 5.77
CA LEU A 67 9.61 -13.39 6.07
C LEU A 67 8.95 -12.59 7.20
N VAL A 68 7.89 -11.88 6.87
CA VAL A 68 7.17 -11.00 7.80
C VAL A 68 5.81 -11.60 8.15
N ASN A 69 5.47 -11.58 9.44
CA ASN A 69 4.12 -11.89 9.88
C ASN A 69 3.22 -10.66 9.64
N ILE A 70 2.30 -10.73 8.68
CA ILE A 70 1.42 -9.59 8.39
C ILE A 70 0.45 -9.24 9.52
N HIS A 71 0.28 -10.15 10.49
CA HIS A 71 -0.52 -9.92 11.68
C HIS A 71 0.27 -9.24 12.80
N ASP A 72 1.57 -8.96 12.61
CA ASP A 72 2.37 -8.23 13.58
C ASP A 72 1.77 -6.82 13.79
N PRO A 73 1.50 -6.40 15.04
CA PRO A 73 0.93 -5.08 15.31
C PRO A 73 1.81 -3.93 14.81
N GLY A 74 3.14 -4.14 14.72
CA GLY A 74 4.12 -3.20 14.19
C GLY A 74 4.09 -3.04 12.67
N LEU A 75 3.36 -3.89 11.94
CA LEU A 75 3.16 -3.72 10.50
C LEU A 75 1.81 -3.02 10.24
N THR A 76 1.84 -1.77 9.81
CA THR A 76 0.63 -1.03 9.41
C THR A 76 0.45 -1.02 7.90
N PHE A 77 -0.81 -1.09 7.46
CA PHE A 77 -1.18 -0.83 6.07
C PHE A 77 -1.61 0.63 5.96
N GLU A 78 -0.71 1.46 5.45
CA GLU A 78 -0.99 2.87 5.24
C GLU A 78 -1.56 3.07 3.83
N PRO A 79 -2.64 3.84 3.66
CA PRO A 79 -3.13 4.17 2.33
C PRO A 79 -2.10 5.01 1.56
N ILE A 80 -2.21 4.99 0.23
CA ILE A 80 -1.46 5.91 -0.62
C ILE A 80 -2.48 6.84 -1.24
N HIS A 81 -2.48 8.10 -0.84
CA HIS A 81 -3.39 9.11 -1.32
C HIS A 81 -3.04 9.57 -2.75
N ARG A 82 -3.98 10.25 -3.42
CA ARG A 82 -3.80 10.73 -4.80
C ARG A 82 -3.87 12.25 -4.84
N LEU A 83 -3.00 12.87 -5.61
CA LEU A 83 -3.05 14.29 -5.92
C LEU A 83 -3.06 14.45 -7.44
N VAL A 84 -4.00 15.24 -7.96
CA VAL A 84 -4.10 15.54 -9.38
C VAL A 84 -4.00 17.05 -9.56
N ARG A 85 -3.10 17.49 -10.45
CA ARG A 85 -2.78 18.90 -10.70
C ARG A 85 -3.05 19.32 -12.14
N GLY A 86 -3.15 20.62 -12.38
CA GLY A 86 -3.31 21.20 -13.70
C GLY A 86 -4.67 20.90 -14.33
N ILE A 87 -5.69 20.68 -13.48
CA ILE A 87 -7.05 20.34 -13.91
C ILE A 87 -8.06 21.29 -13.28
N ASN A 88 -9.27 21.33 -13.85
CA ASN A 88 -10.40 21.98 -13.20
C ASN A 88 -11.07 20.97 -12.24
N PRO A 89 -10.99 21.16 -10.91
CA PRO A 89 -11.49 20.16 -9.95
C PRO A 89 -12.98 19.91 -10.06
N GLU A 90 -13.77 20.94 -10.36
CA GLU A 90 -15.22 20.82 -10.51
C GLU A 90 -15.58 19.93 -11.70
N LYS A 91 -14.90 20.12 -12.84
CA LYS A 91 -15.08 19.25 -14.02
C LYS A 91 -14.67 17.81 -13.75
N LEU A 92 -13.65 17.58 -12.93
CA LEU A 92 -13.25 16.23 -12.57
C LEU A 92 -14.29 15.60 -11.63
N LEU A 93 -14.77 16.35 -10.64
CA LEU A 93 -15.81 15.91 -9.70
C LEU A 93 -17.11 15.51 -10.43
N GLU A 94 -17.48 16.24 -11.49
CA GLU A 94 -18.63 15.91 -12.35
C GLU A 94 -18.49 14.58 -13.11
N ARG A 95 -17.27 14.04 -13.27
CA ARG A 95 -17.07 12.73 -13.93
C ARG A 95 -17.40 11.55 -13.02
N PHE A 96 -17.44 11.77 -11.70
CA PHE A 96 -17.80 10.71 -10.77
C PHE A 96 -19.32 10.56 -10.71
N ASP A 97 -19.82 9.35 -11.02
CA ASP A 97 -21.21 8.96 -10.74
C ASP A 97 -21.38 8.66 -9.24
N ALA A 98 -21.15 9.68 -8.43
CA ALA A 98 -21.11 9.63 -6.97
C ALA A 98 -21.96 10.74 -6.36
N LYS A 99 -22.56 10.46 -5.22
CA LYS A 99 -23.19 11.51 -4.42
C LYS A 99 -22.10 12.29 -3.70
N ILE A 100 -22.01 13.60 -4.00
CA ILE A 100 -21.09 14.48 -3.30
C ILE A 100 -21.74 14.99 -2.01
N VAL A 101 -21.11 14.70 -0.88
CA VAL A 101 -21.50 15.22 0.43
C VAL A 101 -20.41 16.18 0.91
N GLU A 102 -20.70 17.48 0.88
CA GLU A 102 -19.78 18.49 1.41
C GLU A 102 -19.65 18.31 2.93
N SER A 103 -18.41 18.31 3.41
CA SER A 103 -18.14 18.42 4.83
C SER A 103 -18.36 19.87 5.23
N SER A 104 -19.34 20.13 6.09
CA SER A 104 -19.65 21.48 6.54
C SER A 104 -18.49 22.05 7.35
N LEU A 105 -17.64 22.84 6.66
CA LEU A 105 -16.66 23.80 7.19
C LEU A 105 -15.52 23.21 8.02
N PHE A 106 -14.29 23.29 7.50
CA PHE A 106 -13.06 23.84 8.12
C PHE A 106 -12.78 23.74 9.64
N ASN A 107 -13.48 22.91 10.40
CA ASN A 107 -13.39 22.79 11.85
C ASN A 107 -13.28 21.32 12.23
N SER A 108 -12.05 20.96 12.60
CA SER A 108 -11.69 19.92 13.57
C SER A 108 -12.41 18.57 13.45
N GLY A 109 -11.73 17.61 12.82
CA GLY A 109 -11.53 16.27 13.40
C GLY A 109 -12.78 15.45 13.72
N THR A 110 -13.93 15.74 13.12
CA THR A 110 -15.12 14.92 13.25
C THR A 110 -15.10 13.94 12.09
N GLU A 111 -14.75 12.69 12.40
CA GLU A 111 -15.03 11.55 11.54
C GLU A 111 -16.48 11.69 11.07
N CYS A 112 -16.69 11.88 9.76
CA CYS A 112 -18.05 11.90 9.23
C CYS A 112 -18.68 10.53 9.52
N GLU A 113 -19.56 10.50 10.52
CA GLU A 113 -20.37 9.34 10.96
C GLU A 113 -21.33 8.81 9.88
N ASN A 114 -21.27 9.36 8.66
CA ASN A 114 -22.06 8.93 7.51
C ASN A 114 -21.22 8.13 6.51
N LYS A 115 -20.40 7.18 6.97
CA LYS A 115 -19.90 6.13 6.07
C LYS A 115 -21.08 5.19 5.80
N PRO A 116 -21.50 4.99 4.54
CA PRO A 116 -22.53 4.00 4.26
C PRO A 116 -22.07 2.61 4.73
N GLU A 117 -22.96 1.82 5.35
CA GLU A 117 -22.69 0.42 5.74
C GLU A 117 -22.33 -0.46 4.53
N ALA A 118 -22.74 -0.04 3.32
CA ALA A 118 -22.40 -0.68 2.05
C ALA A 118 -22.13 0.39 0.98
N GLY A 119 -20.90 0.44 0.46
CA GLY A 119 -20.49 1.37 -0.59
C GLY A 119 -19.04 1.81 -0.48
N HIS A 120 -18.57 2.60 -1.44
CA HIS A 120 -17.26 3.26 -1.39
C HIS A 120 -17.43 4.71 -0.94
N SER A 121 -16.50 5.18 -0.10
CA SER A 121 -16.45 6.57 0.36
C SER A 121 -15.03 7.09 0.21
N ILE A 122 -14.84 8.06 -0.68
CA ILE A 122 -13.53 8.68 -0.94
C ILE A 122 -13.62 10.15 -0.56
N GLU A 123 -12.78 10.58 0.37
CA GLU A 123 -12.69 12.00 0.72
C GLU A 123 -11.90 12.75 -0.35
N PHE A 124 -12.32 13.97 -0.67
CA PHE A 124 -11.59 14.86 -1.55
C PHE A 124 -11.43 16.25 -0.95
N ILE A 125 -10.40 16.96 -1.40
CA ILE A 125 -10.14 18.35 -1.04
C ILE A 125 -9.67 19.15 -2.25
N THR A 126 -10.21 20.34 -2.39
CA THR A 126 -9.84 21.34 -3.39
C THR A 126 -9.58 22.68 -2.69
N LYS A 127 -9.19 23.71 -3.45
CA LYS A 127 -9.09 25.07 -2.93
C LYS A 127 -10.37 25.57 -2.21
N ASN A 128 -11.54 25.21 -2.72
CA ASN A 128 -12.82 25.80 -2.29
C ASN A 128 -13.75 24.83 -1.57
N ARG A 129 -13.54 23.51 -1.74
CA ARG A 129 -14.45 22.44 -1.31
C ARG A 129 -13.70 21.33 -0.61
N ARG A 130 -14.35 20.68 0.35
CA ARG A 130 -13.89 19.45 0.98
C ARG A 130 -15.13 18.59 1.24
N GLY A 131 -15.09 17.33 0.83
CA GLY A 131 -16.26 16.48 0.96
C GLY A 131 -15.93 15.03 0.68
N PHE A 132 -17.00 14.25 0.57
CA PHE A 132 -16.92 12.82 0.29
C PHE A 132 -17.63 12.51 -1.03
N LEU A 133 -17.00 11.68 -1.84
CA LEU A 133 -17.59 10.97 -2.95
C LEU A 133 -18.18 9.66 -2.41
N ILE A 134 -19.50 9.54 -2.37
CA ILE A 134 -20.20 8.35 -1.91
C ILE A 134 -20.73 7.56 -3.11
N PHE A 135 -20.33 6.30 -3.21
CA PHE A 135 -20.77 5.35 -4.25
C PHE A 135 -21.57 4.22 -3.60
N ASP A 136 -22.88 4.19 -3.83
CA ASP A 136 -23.77 3.19 -3.21
C ASP A 136 -23.58 1.77 -3.79
N LYS A 137 -23.14 1.68 -5.06
CA LYS A 137 -22.97 0.42 -5.80
C LYS A 137 -21.67 0.44 -6.60
N PRO A 138 -20.50 0.38 -5.94
CA PRO A 138 -19.24 0.36 -6.65
C PRO A 138 -19.13 -0.90 -7.51
N LYS A 139 -18.56 -0.76 -8.71
CA LYS A 139 -18.25 -1.90 -9.59
C LYS A 139 -17.07 -2.72 -9.09
N HIS A 140 -16.17 -2.07 -8.35
CA HIS A 140 -14.93 -2.63 -7.85
C HIS A 140 -15.03 -2.97 -6.37
N ASP A 141 -14.09 -3.77 -5.89
CA ASP A 141 -14.03 -4.18 -4.48
C ASP A 141 -13.26 -3.18 -3.60
N LEU A 142 -12.49 -2.26 -4.20
CA LEU A 142 -11.70 -1.27 -3.48
C LEU A 142 -11.96 0.15 -4.00
N GLU A 143 -11.94 1.12 -3.08
CA GLU A 143 -12.06 2.54 -3.39
C GLU A 143 -10.98 3.01 -4.37
N VAL A 144 -9.75 2.51 -4.20
CA VAL A 144 -8.61 2.87 -5.06
C VAL A 144 -8.87 2.52 -6.53
N GLU A 145 -9.58 1.42 -6.82
CA GLU A 145 -9.91 1.05 -8.20
C GLU A 145 -10.98 1.93 -8.79
N THR A 146 -11.97 2.29 -7.96
CA THR A 146 -13.05 3.19 -8.36
C THR A 146 -12.51 4.59 -8.65
N LEU A 147 -11.55 5.05 -7.85
CA LEU A 147 -10.85 6.30 -8.07
C LEU A 147 -9.98 6.23 -9.32
N ASP A 148 -9.06 5.27 -9.36
CA ASP A 148 -8.04 5.16 -10.41
C ASP A 148 -8.70 4.97 -11.79
N GLU A 149 -9.83 4.24 -11.93
CA GLU A 149 -10.58 4.13 -13.21
C GLU A 149 -10.93 5.50 -13.82
N ILE A 150 -11.18 6.51 -12.99
CA ILE A 150 -11.62 7.84 -13.44
C ILE A 150 -10.42 8.79 -13.60
N ILE A 151 -9.36 8.61 -12.79
CA ILE A 151 -8.22 9.52 -12.75
C ILE A 151 -6.99 9.05 -13.53
N ASP A 152 -6.96 7.82 -14.07
CA ASP A 152 -5.78 7.26 -14.77
C ASP A 152 -5.36 8.07 -16.02
N ASP A 153 -6.31 8.80 -16.62
CA ASP A 153 -6.06 9.70 -17.77
C ASP A 153 -5.28 10.97 -17.40
N TYR A 154 -5.03 11.22 -16.11
CA TYR A 154 -4.40 12.44 -15.60
C TYR A 154 -3.00 12.18 -15.05
N ALA A 155 -2.22 13.25 -14.85
CA ALA A 155 -0.97 13.18 -14.12
C ALA A 155 -1.26 13.03 -12.62
N VAL A 156 -1.20 11.79 -12.12
CA VAL A 156 -1.46 11.46 -10.72
C VAL A 156 -0.16 11.39 -9.92
N GLU A 157 -0.08 12.20 -8.87
CA GLU A 157 0.96 12.13 -7.84
C GLU A 157 0.49 11.25 -6.68
N TYR A 158 1.41 10.48 -6.10
CA TYR A 158 1.17 9.53 -5.02
C TYR A 158 1.79 10.06 -3.74
N GLU A 159 1.00 10.18 -2.68
CA GLU A 159 1.45 10.76 -1.40
C GLU A 159 1.03 9.87 -0.24
N HIS A 160 1.91 9.70 0.75
CA HIS A 160 1.65 8.91 1.96
C HIS A 160 1.17 9.77 3.12
N ASP A 161 1.56 11.05 3.15
CA ASP A 161 1.20 11.96 4.24
C ASP A 161 -0.11 12.71 3.92
N PRO A 162 -1.20 12.48 4.67
CA PRO A 162 -2.45 13.20 4.47
C PRO A 162 -2.30 14.72 4.68
N GLU A 163 -1.37 15.19 5.52
CA GLU A 163 -1.15 16.62 5.71
C GLU A 163 -0.59 17.29 4.46
N VAL A 164 0.29 16.57 3.74
CA VAL A 164 0.84 17.03 2.45
C VAL A 164 -0.26 17.08 1.39
N VAL A 165 -1.12 16.06 1.31
CA VAL A 165 -2.28 16.06 0.40
C VAL A 165 -3.24 17.20 0.71
N GLU A 166 -3.51 17.46 1.99
CA GLU A 166 -4.39 18.57 2.40
C GLU A 166 -3.81 19.93 1.98
N LYS A 167 -2.50 20.12 2.15
CA LYS A 167 -1.82 21.36 1.75
C LYS A 167 -1.84 21.55 0.24
N LEU A 168 -1.43 20.52 -0.50
CA LEU A 168 -1.24 20.61 -1.96
C LEU A 168 -2.57 20.55 -2.72
N GLY A 169 -3.56 19.82 -2.20
CA GLY A 169 -4.91 19.76 -2.77
C GLY A 169 -5.67 21.08 -2.68
N LYS A 170 -5.30 21.98 -1.75
CA LYS A 170 -5.86 23.34 -1.65
C LYS A 170 -5.25 24.33 -2.65
N GLU A 171 -4.21 23.94 -3.38
CA GLU A 171 -3.63 24.79 -4.43
C GLU A 171 -4.64 24.99 -5.58
N PRO A 172 -4.56 26.11 -6.31
CA PRO A 172 -5.36 26.31 -7.53
C PRO A 172 -5.11 25.17 -8.53
N GLU A 173 -6.16 24.76 -9.23
CA GLU A 173 -6.09 23.71 -10.27
C GLU A 173 -5.62 22.33 -9.76
N SER A 174 -5.79 22.08 -8.46
CA SER A 174 -5.44 20.82 -7.80
C SER A 174 -6.63 20.22 -7.06
N ILE A 175 -6.58 18.89 -6.91
CA ILE A 175 -7.49 18.12 -6.07
C ILE A 175 -6.72 16.98 -5.40
N GLY A 176 -6.88 16.86 -4.09
CA GLY A 176 -6.38 15.74 -3.29
C GLY A 176 -7.50 14.75 -2.99
N PHE A 177 -7.18 13.46 -3.00
CA PHE A 177 -8.08 12.37 -2.63
C PHE A 177 -7.47 11.53 -1.52
N PHE A 178 -8.24 11.31 -0.44
CA PHE A 178 -7.84 10.46 0.67
C PHE A 178 -8.52 9.10 0.56
N LEU A 179 -7.70 8.08 0.38
CA LEU A 179 -8.13 6.68 0.35
C LEU A 179 -8.16 6.07 1.75
N PRO A 180 -9.15 5.21 2.05
CA PRO A 180 -9.24 4.53 3.34
C PRO A 180 -8.12 3.50 3.51
N PRO A 181 -7.69 3.21 4.75
CA PRO A 181 -6.70 2.17 5.03
C PRO A 181 -7.28 0.78 4.72
N LEU A 182 -6.46 -0.08 4.12
CA LEU A 182 -6.83 -1.45 3.85
C LEU A 182 -6.84 -2.28 5.13
N LYS A 183 -7.95 -2.95 5.45
CA LYS A 183 -8.03 -3.77 6.65
C LYS A 183 -7.22 -5.06 6.50
N ARG A 184 -6.37 -5.35 7.49
CA ARG A 184 -5.52 -6.56 7.51
C ARG A 184 -6.31 -7.85 7.35
N ASN A 185 -7.49 -7.93 7.98
CA ASN A 185 -8.33 -9.12 7.96
C ASN A 185 -8.95 -9.37 6.56
N GLU A 186 -9.12 -8.33 5.76
CA GLU A 186 -9.68 -8.41 4.41
C GLU A 186 -8.59 -8.71 3.35
N PHE A 187 -7.33 -8.38 3.64
CA PHE A 187 -6.20 -8.50 2.72
C PHE A 187 -6.07 -9.89 2.07
N PHE A 188 -6.03 -10.96 2.86
CA PHE A 188 -5.90 -12.32 2.29
C PHE A 188 -7.13 -12.75 1.49
N ALA A 189 -8.33 -12.34 1.91
CA ALA A 189 -9.56 -12.64 1.19
C ALA A 189 -9.57 -11.94 -0.17
N LEU A 190 -9.15 -10.67 -0.21
CA LEU A 190 -8.99 -9.89 -1.44
C LEU A 190 -7.94 -10.49 -2.37
N ILE A 191 -6.78 -10.87 -1.85
CA ILE A 191 -5.73 -11.53 -2.65
C ILE A 191 -6.22 -12.86 -3.21
N LYS A 192 -6.92 -13.69 -2.42
CA LYS A 192 -7.49 -14.95 -2.92
C LYS A 192 -8.53 -14.72 -4.02
N LYS A 193 -9.31 -13.63 -3.91
CA LYS A 193 -10.34 -13.26 -4.89
C LYS A 193 -9.74 -12.69 -6.18
N LYS A 194 -8.74 -11.82 -6.06
CA LYS A 194 -8.21 -11.00 -7.18
C LYS A 194 -6.87 -11.45 -7.73
N GLY A 195 -6.10 -12.21 -6.95
CA GLY A 195 -4.70 -12.54 -7.22
C GLY A 195 -3.77 -11.35 -7.00
N ILE A 196 -3.92 -10.30 -7.81
CA ILE A 196 -3.06 -9.11 -7.81
C ILE A 196 -3.89 -7.90 -7.38
N LEU A 197 -3.39 -7.14 -6.40
CA LEU A 197 -4.00 -5.87 -6.01
C LEU A 197 -3.58 -4.74 -6.96
N PRO A 198 -4.40 -3.69 -7.07
CA PRO A 198 -4.05 -2.50 -7.83
C PRO A 198 -2.71 -1.92 -7.38
N ARG A 199 -1.97 -1.33 -8.31
CA ARG A 199 -0.68 -0.71 -8.00
C ARG A 199 -0.91 0.41 -6.99
N LYS A 200 0.05 0.57 -6.07
CA LYS A 200 0.03 1.66 -5.08
C LYS A 200 -1.30 1.73 -4.30
N SER A 201 -1.87 0.56 -3.97
CA SER A 201 -3.07 0.46 -3.11
C SER A 201 -2.76 0.80 -1.65
N PHE A 202 -1.59 0.38 -1.16
CA PHE A 202 -1.14 0.61 0.22
C PHE A 202 0.39 0.62 0.29
N SER A 203 0.90 1.12 1.41
CA SER A 203 2.30 1.00 1.86
C SER A 203 2.36 0.14 3.12
N LEU A 204 3.44 -0.61 3.25
CA LEU A 204 3.80 -1.29 4.50
C LEU A 204 4.60 -0.32 5.37
N GLY A 205 4.07 0.04 6.54
CA GLY A 205 4.69 0.99 7.47
C GLY A 205 4.64 2.44 7.00
N LYS A 206 4.93 3.36 7.92
CA LYS A 206 4.95 4.80 7.63
C LYS A 206 6.23 5.22 6.93
N GLU A 207 6.16 6.23 6.07
CA GLU A 207 7.32 6.70 5.29
C GLU A 207 8.47 7.19 6.18
N ASN A 208 8.14 7.80 7.31
CA ASN A 208 9.06 8.29 8.34
C ASN A 208 9.63 7.19 9.27
N GLU A 209 9.13 5.95 9.19
CA GLU A 209 9.70 4.75 9.82
C GLU A 209 10.71 4.03 8.90
N LYS A 210 10.76 4.38 7.61
CA LYS A 210 11.78 3.87 6.65
C LYS A 210 13.18 4.46 6.88
N ARG A 211 13.41 5.09 8.04
CA ARG A 211 14.69 5.72 8.41
C ARG A 211 15.79 4.69 8.66
N TYR A 212 15.45 3.49 9.12
CA TYR A 212 16.41 2.40 9.36
C TYR A 212 16.11 1.22 8.44
N TYR A 213 17.17 0.61 7.88
CA TYR A 213 17.03 -0.55 6.98
C TYR A 213 16.49 -1.80 7.68
N ILE A 214 16.68 -1.90 9.00
CA ILE A 214 16.24 -3.02 9.83
C ILE A 214 15.96 -2.48 11.24
N GLU A 215 14.80 -2.81 11.79
CA GLU A 215 14.46 -2.60 13.20
C GLU A 215 14.23 -3.96 13.87
N ALA A 216 14.74 -4.14 15.09
CA ALA A 216 14.59 -5.39 15.83
C ALA A 216 14.16 -5.11 17.27
N ARG A 217 13.22 -5.91 17.78
CA ARG A 217 12.87 -5.91 19.20
C ARG A 217 13.69 -6.94 19.94
N ARG A 218 14.14 -6.59 21.15
CA ARG A 218 14.77 -7.54 22.05
C ARG A 218 13.73 -8.59 22.45
N ILE A 219 14.00 -9.86 22.16
CA ILE A 219 13.22 -10.96 22.70
C ILE A 219 13.45 -10.99 24.21
N MET A 220 12.40 -10.73 24.98
CA MET A 220 12.41 -10.91 26.43
C MET A 220 11.97 -12.34 26.72
N GLN A 221 12.84 -13.12 27.34
CA GLN A 221 12.50 -14.41 27.93
C GLN A 221 11.99 -14.21 29.35
#